data_AF-A0A968XMP7-F1
#
_entry.id   AF-A0A968XMP7-F1
#
_cell.length_a   1.000
_cell.length_b   1.000
_cell.length_c   1.000
_cell.angle_alpha   90.00
_cell.angle_beta   90.00
_cell.angle_gamma   90.00
#
_symmetry.space_group_name_H-M   'P 1'
#
loop_
_entity.id
_entity.type
_entity.pdbx_description
1 polymer ?
#
loop_
_entity_poly.entity_id
_entity_poly.type
_entity_poly.pdbx_seq_one_letter_code
_entity_poly.pdbx_strand_id
1 'polypeptide(L)'
;MLHAIPAQYDMIACYAGKTEPVHEKILEKNYQQYEIPVKGQCDILITGIPDISPYNVYSALNPLLVQVMAMGYHFNMYRNKPLLRKGGVMILTHPCFDEFDHNFHPSYIEFFHRLLPESRDAFYLREKYEREFASNPSYVEMYRRGNAYHGAHPFFMWYWGENGRQHCGKVIAAGAENAHVPEMLGWERADNLTEAIAMARSFMGKNAEITMLHQPVIGVV
;
A
#
# COMPACT_ATOMS: atom_id res chain seq x y z
N MET A 1 1.19 15.96 -18.72
CA MET A 1 1.90 16.83 -17.75
C MET A 1 2.77 16.06 -16.76
N LEU A 2 2.49 14.78 -16.44
CA LEU A 2 3.30 14.00 -15.48
C LEU A 2 4.79 13.83 -15.88
N HIS A 3 5.07 13.49 -17.14
CA HIS A 3 6.45 13.32 -17.66
C HIS A 3 7.24 14.63 -17.87
N ALA A 4 6.64 15.79 -17.61
CA ALA A 4 7.30 17.10 -17.73
C ALA A 4 7.80 17.62 -16.38
N ILE A 5 7.54 16.90 -15.29
CA ILE A 5 8.04 17.24 -13.96
C ILE A 5 9.38 16.51 -13.80
N PRO A 6 10.52 17.23 -13.74
CA PRO A 6 11.80 16.59 -13.50
C PRO A 6 11.73 15.83 -12.16
N ALA A 7 12.28 14.61 -12.15
CA ALA A 7 12.41 13.86 -10.91
C ALA A 7 13.10 14.74 -9.86
N GLN A 8 12.62 14.72 -8.61
CA GLN A 8 13.20 15.50 -7.52
C GLN A 8 14.55 14.94 -7.02
N TYR A 9 15.19 14.08 -7.81
CA TYR A 9 16.43 13.40 -7.48
C TYR A 9 17.35 13.35 -8.70
N ASP A 10 18.66 13.48 -8.45
CA ASP A 10 19.72 13.29 -9.42
C ASP A 10 20.40 11.93 -9.22
N MET A 11 21.27 11.54 -10.16
CA MET A 11 22.11 10.35 -10.00
C MET A 11 23.04 10.51 -8.79
N ILE A 12 22.80 9.73 -7.73
CA ILE A 12 23.60 9.77 -6.49
C ILE A 12 24.88 8.92 -6.57
N ALA A 13 24.92 7.91 -7.45
CA ALA A 13 26.09 7.08 -7.67
C ALA A 13 26.00 6.25 -8.96
N CYS A 14 27.17 5.92 -9.54
CA CYS A 14 27.31 4.93 -10.61
C CYS A 14 28.53 4.05 -10.32
N TYR A 15 28.32 2.73 -10.23
CA TYR A 15 29.39 1.74 -10.06
C TYR A 15 29.24 0.67 -11.13
N ALA A 16 30.34 0.33 -11.80
CA ALA A 16 30.39 -0.72 -12.81
C ALA A 16 31.44 -1.78 -12.43
N GLY A 17 31.14 -3.05 -12.66
CA GLY A 17 32.01 -4.16 -12.28
C GLY A 17 31.25 -5.47 -12.04
N LYS A 18 31.84 -6.36 -11.24
CA LYS A 18 31.20 -7.62 -10.82
C LYS A 18 29.98 -7.33 -9.94
N THR A 19 28.95 -8.16 -10.06
CA THR A 19 27.64 -7.97 -9.42
C THR A 19 27.74 -7.78 -7.90
N GLU A 20 28.38 -8.70 -7.19
CA GLU A 20 28.39 -8.71 -5.72
C GLU A 20 29.15 -7.50 -5.14
N PRO A 21 30.39 -7.17 -5.59
CA PRO A 21 31.08 -5.97 -5.11
C PRO A 21 30.39 -4.65 -5.47
N VAL A 22 29.68 -4.59 -6.60
CA VAL A 22 28.89 -3.41 -6.98
C VAL A 22 27.65 -3.31 -6.10
N HIS A 23 26.98 -4.42 -5.81
CA HIS A 23 25.77 -4.47 -4.99
C HIS A 23 26.00 -3.86 -3.61
N GLU A 24 27.09 -4.22 -2.93
CA GLU A 24 27.45 -3.66 -1.61
C GLU A 24 27.58 -2.14 -1.64
N LYS A 25 28.28 -1.59 -2.65
CA LYS A 25 28.46 -0.14 -2.81
C LYS A 25 27.15 0.58 -3.10
N ILE A 26 26.27 -0.02 -3.91
CA ILE A 26 24.96 0.55 -4.22
C ILE A 26 24.04 0.52 -2.99
N LEU A 27 24.07 -0.55 -2.19
CA LEU A 27 23.33 -0.60 -0.93
C LEU A 27 23.80 0.49 0.04
N GLU A 28 25.12 0.71 0.16
CA GLU A 28 25.66 1.79 0.99
C GLU A 28 25.10 3.15 0.57
N LYS A 29 25.04 3.43 -0.74
CA LYS A 29 24.47 4.68 -1.27
C LYS A 29 22.96 4.79 -1.07
N ASN A 30 22.22 3.70 -1.23
CA ASN A 30 20.80 3.67 -0.91
C ASN A 30 20.55 3.99 0.57
N TYR A 31 21.34 3.42 1.49
CA TYR A 31 21.20 3.73 2.92
C TYR A 31 21.58 5.17 3.23
N GLN A 32 22.64 5.71 2.63
CA GLN A 32 23.00 7.12 2.78
C GLN A 32 21.88 8.07 2.35
N GLN A 33 21.11 7.71 1.32
CA GLN A 33 20.02 8.53 0.80
C GLN A 33 18.70 8.36 1.57
N TYR A 34 18.31 7.12 1.87
CA TYR A 34 16.94 6.80 2.30
C TYR A 34 16.83 6.45 3.78
N GLU A 35 17.93 6.12 4.46
CA GLU A 35 17.87 5.79 5.88
C GLU A 35 17.86 7.07 6.72
N ILE A 36 16.79 7.25 7.49
CA ILE A 36 16.67 8.34 8.47
C ILE A 36 16.72 7.76 9.88
N PRO A 37 17.51 8.33 10.80
CA PRO A 37 17.50 7.89 12.20
C PRO A 37 16.17 8.29 12.84
N VAL A 38 15.52 7.32 13.48
CA VAL A 38 14.25 7.52 14.20
C VAL A 38 14.40 7.10 15.66
N LYS A 39 13.71 7.81 16.55
CA LYS A 39 13.68 7.46 17.98
C LYS A 39 12.51 6.52 18.26
N GLY A 40 12.79 5.25 18.46
CA GLY A 40 11.80 4.26 18.90
C GLY A 40 10.69 3.97 17.88
N GLN A 41 9.62 3.33 18.34
CA GLN A 41 8.39 3.09 17.58
C GLN A 41 7.31 4.04 18.08
N CYS A 42 6.42 4.46 17.19
CA CYS A 42 5.28 5.32 17.53
C CYS A 42 4.02 4.49 17.87
N ASP A 43 3.09 5.13 18.58
CA ASP A 43 1.74 4.61 18.82
C ASP A 43 0.83 4.82 17.61
N ILE A 44 0.95 5.97 16.95
CA ILE A 44 0.14 6.38 15.82
C ILE A 44 1.07 6.77 14.66
N LEU A 45 0.92 6.11 13.53
CA LEU A 45 1.65 6.40 12.29
C LEU A 45 0.72 7.06 11.29
N ILE A 46 1.07 8.26 10.81
CA ILE A 46 0.32 8.98 9.77
C ILE A 46 1.10 8.90 8.45
N THR A 47 0.43 8.57 7.36
CA THR A 47 1.01 8.62 6.00
C THR A 47 0.01 9.17 4.99
N GLY A 48 0.50 9.88 3.97
CA GLY A 48 -0.31 10.22 2.80
C GLY A 48 -0.14 9.15 1.72
N ILE A 49 -1.24 8.70 1.10
CA ILE A 49 -1.17 7.79 -0.04
C ILE A 49 -1.16 8.63 -1.31
N PRO A 50 -0.11 8.56 -2.15
CA PRO A 50 -0.12 9.23 -3.44
C PRO A 50 -1.06 8.50 -4.41
N ASP A 51 -1.68 9.22 -5.35
CA ASP A 51 -2.52 8.64 -6.40
C ASP A 51 -1.74 7.78 -7.42
N ILE A 52 -0.44 7.57 -7.20
CA ILE A 52 0.44 6.76 -8.03
C ILE A 52 1.10 5.64 -7.21
N SER A 53 1.15 4.47 -7.82
CA SER A 53 1.81 3.26 -7.36
C SER A 53 2.45 2.57 -8.57
N PRO A 54 3.36 1.61 -8.35
CA PRO A 54 3.92 0.80 -9.44
C PRO A 54 2.87 -0.01 -10.23
N TYR A 55 1.63 -0.12 -9.75
CA TYR A 55 0.61 -1.01 -10.30
C TYR A 55 -0.62 -0.30 -10.90
N ASN A 56 -0.64 1.04 -10.93
CA ASN A 56 -1.71 1.84 -11.56
C ASN A 56 -1.18 2.79 -12.64
N VAL A 57 -0.10 2.43 -13.33
CA VAL A 57 0.39 3.22 -14.47
C VAL A 57 -0.72 3.32 -15.51
N TYR A 58 -1.12 4.56 -15.84
CA TYR A 58 -2.25 4.89 -16.73
C TYR A 58 -3.65 4.51 -16.23
N SER A 59 -3.83 4.23 -14.93
CA SER A 59 -5.13 3.91 -14.34
C SER A 59 -5.35 4.57 -12.98
N ALA A 60 -6.58 4.53 -12.48
CA ALA A 60 -6.90 4.97 -11.13
C ALA A 60 -6.21 4.08 -10.07
N LEU A 61 -5.87 4.68 -8.92
CA LEU A 61 -5.41 3.94 -7.75
C LEU A 61 -6.62 3.30 -7.05
N ASN A 62 -6.94 2.08 -7.47
CA ASN A 62 -8.10 1.36 -6.96
C ASN A 62 -7.95 0.97 -5.46
N PRO A 63 -9.05 0.64 -4.76
CA PRO A 63 -9.04 0.28 -3.34
C PRO A 63 -7.99 -0.73 -2.89
N LEU A 64 -7.73 -1.79 -3.67
CA LEU A 64 -6.71 -2.79 -3.32
C LEU A 64 -5.30 -2.19 -3.41
N LEU A 65 -5.05 -1.30 -4.36
CA LEU A 65 -3.76 -0.64 -4.47
C LEU A 65 -3.53 0.40 -3.37
N VAL A 66 -4.58 1.06 -2.87
CA VAL A 66 -4.50 1.88 -1.64
C VAL A 66 -4.07 1.01 -0.46
N GLN A 67 -4.62 -0.20 -0.33
CA GLN A 67 -4.22 -1.16 0.70
C GLN A 67 -2.77 -1.62 0.53
N VAL A 68 -2.30 -1.82 -0.70
CA VAL A 68 -0.89 -2.14 -0.98
C VAL A 68 0.01 -0.98 -0.57
N MET A 69 -0.33 0.26 -0.92
CA MET A 69 0.46 1.43 -0.55
C MET A 69 0.55 1.59 0.96
N ALA A 70 -0.57 1.47 1.68
CA ALA A 70 -0.59 1.59 3.13
C ALA A 70 0.12 0.41 3.82
N MET A 71 -0.36 -0.82 3.60
CA MET A 71 0.01 -1.98 4.41
C MET A 71 1.16 -2.80 3.80
N GLY A 72 1.34 -2.75 2.48
CA GLY A 72 2.41 -3.45 1.76
C GLY A 72 3.68 -2.62 1.64
N TYR A 73 3.58 -1.33 1.35
CA TYR A 73 4.71 -0.42 1.24
C TYR A 73 4.96 0.37 2.53
N HIS A 74 4.15 1.37 2.83
CA HIS A 74 4.47 2.37 3.87
C HIS A 74 4.67 1.75 5.24
N PHE A 75 3.84 0.77 5.63
CA PHE A 75 4.04 0.01 6.86
C PHE A 75 5.40 -0.73 6.89
N ASN A 76 5.85 -1.28 5.75
CA ASN A 76 7.08 -2.06 5.64
C ASN A 76 8.32 -1.21 5.31
N MET A 77 8.22 0.13 5.22
CA MET A 77 9.36 1.01 4.99
C MET A 77 10.15 1.26 6.28
N TYR A 78 10.86 0.24 6.73
CA TYR A 78 11.70 0.30 7.93
C TYR A 78 12.94 -0.58 7.80
N ARG A 79 13.94 -0.32 8.65
CA ARG A 79 15.02 -1.27 8.95
C ARG A 79 14.85 -1.82 10.36
N ASN A 80 15.15 -3.11 10.53
CA ASN A 80 15.11 -3.86 11.79
C ASN A 80 13.72 -4.09 12.40
N LYS A 81 12.89 -3.05 12.55
CA LYS A 81 11.54 -3.16 13.12
C LYS A 81 10.59 -2.09 12.57
N PRO A 82 9.27 -2.37 12.49
CA PRO A 82 8.27 -1.41 12.04
C PRO A 82 8.31 -0.10 12.82
N LEU A 83 8.05 1.02 12.13
CA LEU A 83 7.95 2.34 12.77
C LEU A 83 6.74 2.42 13.72
N LEU A 84 5.66 1.74 13.37
CA LEU A 84 4.47 1.59 14.21
C LEU A 84 4.66 0.42 15.18
N ARG A 85 4.39 0.62 16.48
CA ARG A 85 4.42 -0.51 17.42
C ARG A 85 3.29 -1.50 17.16
N LYS A 86 3.45 -2.75 17.62
CA LYS A 86 2.39 -3.76 17.49
C LYS A 86 1.12 -3.30 18.20
N GLY A 87 -0.02 -3.45 17.53
CA GLY A 87 -1.32 -2.95 18.01
C GLY A 87 -1.50 -1.44 17.90
N GLY A 88 -0.57 -0.71 17.27
CA GLY A 88 -0.70 0.73 17.02
C GLY A 88 -1.74 1.07 15.97
N VAL A 89 -1.99 2.37 15.78
CA VAL A 89 -2.94 2.88 14.79
C VAL A 89 -2.21 3.44 13.58
N MET A 90 -2.60 2.99 12.39
CA MET A 90 -2.19 3.62 11.15
C MET A 90 -3.29 4.56 10.65
N ILE A 91 -2.97 5.83 10.45
CA ILE A 91 -3.83 6.79 9.77
C ILE A 91 -3.28 7.01 8.37
N LEU A 92 -4.12 6.85 7.36
CA LEU A 92 -3.80 7.19 5.98
C LEU A 92 -4.71 8.30 5.49
N THR A 93 -4.18 9.23 4.68
CA THR A 93 -4.98 10.23 3.98
C THR A 93 -5.14 9.82 2.52
N HIS A 94 -6.37 9.53 2.11
CA HIS A 94 -6.73 9.20 0.72
C HIS A 94 -8.25 9.28 0.54
N PRO A 95 -8.78 9.74 -0.61
CA PRO A 95 -10.22 9.78 -0.89
C PRO A 95 -10.92 8.42 -0.91
N CYS A 96 -10.17 7.33 -1.08
CA CYS A 96 -10.68 5.94 -1.12
C CYS A 96 -11.83 5.75 -2.11
N PHE A 97 -11.66 6.25 -3.33
CA PHE A 97 -12.62 6.04 -4.41
C PHE A 97 -12.91 4.56 -4.65
N ASP A 98 -14.16 4.25 -4.97
CA ASP A 98 -14.57 2.93 -5.46
C ASP A 98 -14.43 2.90 -6.99
N GLU A 99 -13.20 3.03 -7.46
CA GLU A 99 -12.88 3.13 -8.88
C GLU A 99 -11.87 2.05 -9.29
N PHE A 100 -12.19 1.37 -10.38
CA PHE A 100 -11.34 0.35 -10.98
C PHE A 100 -11.30 0.54 -12.49
N ASP A 101 -10.12 0.33 -13.08
CA ASP A 101 -10.01 0.29 -14.52
C ASP A 101 -10.33 -1.13 -15.02
N HIS A 102 -11.38 -1.27 -15.82
CA HIS A 102 -11.82 -2.56 -16.34
C HIS A 102 -10.83 -3.19 -17.34
N ASN A 103 -9.95 -2.40 -17.96
CA ASN A 103 -8.96 -2.88 -18.92
C ASN A 103 -7.67 -3.34 -18.23
N PHE A 104 -7.28 -2.66 -17.13
CA PHE A 104 -6.05 -2.98 -16.40
C PHE A 104 -6.29 -3.92 -15.20
N HIS A 105 -7.41 -3.77 -14.49
CA HIS A 105 -7.68 -4.45 -13.22
C HIS A 105 -9.01 -5.24 -13.18
N PRO A 106 -9.40 -6.00 -14.22
CA PRO A 106 -10.71 -6.67 -14.25
C PRO A 106 -10.89 -7.67 -13.09
N SER A 107 -9.85 -8.42 -12.71
CA SER A 107 -9.93 -9.37 -11.59
C SER A 107 -9.96 -8.70 -10.22
N TYR A 108 -9.53 -7.44 -10.11
CA TYR A 108 -9.56 -6.69 -8.85
C TYR A 108 -10.98 -6.31 -8.48
N ILE A 109 -11.81 -6.02 -9.49
CA ILE A 109 -13.23 -5.70 -9.32
C ILE A 109 -13.94 -6.87 -8.65
N GLU A 110 -13.75 -8.08 -9.20
CA GLU A 110 -14.36 -9.28 -8.64
C GLU A 110 -13.79 -9.59 -7.25
N PHE A 111 -12.47 -9.46 -7.06
CA PHE A 111 -11.86 -9.66 -5.75
C PHE A 111 -12.46 -8.72 -4.69
N PHE A 112 -12.60 -7.44 -5.01
CA PHE A 112 -13.10 -6.44 -4.07
C PHE A 112 -14.59 -6.60 -3.77
N HIS A 113 -15.44 -6.77 -4.79
CA HIS A 113 -16.90 -6.79 -4.60
C HIS A 113 -17.48 -8.18 -4.30
N ARG A 114 -16.79 -9.28 -4.65
CA ARG A 114 -17.27 -10.65 -4.38
C ARG A 114 -16.52 -11.31 -3.23
N LEU A 115 -15.19 -11.22 -3.20
CA LEU A 115 -14.37 -12.02 -2.29
C LEU A 115 -14.22 -11.35 -0.91
N LEU A 116 -13.93 -10.05 -0.86
CA LEU A 116 -13.77 -9.34 0.42
C LEU A 116 -15.03 -9.30 1.31
N PRO A 117 -16.27 -9.27 0.77
CA PRO A 117 -17.48 -9.45 1.59
C PRO A 117 -17.56 -10.82 2.27
N GLU A 118 -16.97 -11.87 1.67
CA GLU A 118 -16.95 -13.20 2.27
C GLU A 118 -15.88 -13.32 3.35
N SER A 119 -14.67 -12.82 3.09
CA SER A 119 -13.57 -12.89 4.03
C SER A 119 -12.44 -11.91 3.69
N ARG A 120 -11.76 -11.43 4.72
CA ARG A 120 -10.50 -10.68 4.63
C ARG A 120 -9.27 -11.55 4.93
N ASP A 121 -9.48 -12.81 5.31
CA ASP A 121 -8.40 -13.74 5.64
C ASP A 121 -7.68 -14.20 4.35
N ALA A 122 -6.39 -13.90 4.25
CA ALA A 122 -5.62 -14.18 3.05
C ALA A 122 -5.51 -15.68 2.72
N PHE A 123 -5.40 -16.53 3.74
CA PHE A 123 -5.27 -17.98 3.55
C PHE A 123 -6.58 -18.59 3.06
N TYR A 124 -7.71 -18.18 3.62
CA TYR A 124 -9.03 -18.55 3.14
C TYR A 124 -9.24 -18.17 1.68
N LEU A 125 -8.94 -16.91 1.32
CA LEU A 125 -9.07 -16.43 -0.06
C LEU A 125 -8.15 -17.20 -1.02
N ARG A 126 -6.91 -17.48 -0.56
CA ARG A 126 -5.94 -18.30 -1.30
C ARG A 126 -6.48 -19.67 -1.64
N GLU A 127 -6.87 -20.41 -0.61
CA GLU A 127 -7.25 -21.81 -0.73
C GLU A 127 -8.54 -21.97 -1.53
N LYS A 128 -9.49 -21.04 -1.36
CA LYS A 128 -10.80 -21.12 -2.00
C LYS A 128 -10.79 -20.59 -3.44
N TYR A 129 -10.11 -19.48 -3.72
CA TYR A 129 -10.31 -18.72 -4.96
C TYR A 129 -9.09 -18.49 -5.83
N GLU A 130 -7.86 -18.49 -5.31
CA GLU A 130 -6.68 -18.10 -6.11
C GLU A 130 -6.52 -18.96 -7.37
N ARG A 131 -6.69 -20.28 -7.24
CA ARG A 131 -6.54 -21.21 -8.37
C ARG A 131 -7.63 -21.03 -9.43
N GLU A 132 -8.86 -20.74 -9.02
CA GLU A 132 -9.97 -20.43 -9.93
C GLU A 132 -9.63 -19.18 -10.75
N PHE A 133 -9.24 -18.09 -10.10
CA PHE A 133 -8.85 -16.84 -10.76
C PHE A 133 -7.61 -17.01 -11.65
N ALA A 134 -6.61 -17.76 -11.19
CA ALA A 134 -5.37 -17.99 -11.92
C ALA A 134 -5.57 -18.79 -13.21
N SER A 135 -6.58 -19.66 -13.24
CA SER A 135 -6.86 -20.56 -14.38
C SER A 135 -8.07 -20.14 -15.20
N ASN A 136 -8.78 -19.08 -14.80
CA ASN A 136 -9.96 -18.59 -15.50
C ASN A 136 -9.60 -18.19 -16.96
N PRO A 137 -10.20 -18.82 -17.98
CA PRO A 137 -9.85 -18.57 -19.37
C PRO A 137 -10.01 -17.10 -19.80
N SER A 138 -11.00 -16.40 -19.25
CA SER A 138 -11.23 -14.99 -19.55
C SER A 138 -10.13 -14.09 -19.01
N TYR A 139 -9.70 -14.29 -17.75
CA TYR A 139 -8.59 -13.53 -17.17
C TYR A 139 -7.26 -13.84 -17.85
N VAL A 140 -7.03 -15.10 -18.23
CA VAL A 140 -5.84 -15.50 -18.99
C VAL A 140 -5.82 -14.81 -20.35
N GLU A 141 -6.95 -14.74 -21.05
CA GLU A 141 -7.05 -14.06 -22.34
C GLU A 141 -6.79 -12.55 -22.21
N MET A 142 -7.45 -11.89 -21.25
CA MET A 142 -7.27 -10.46 -20.98
C MET A 142 -5.81 -10.11 -20.62
N TYR A 143 -5.13 -10.98 -19.87
CA TYR A 143 -3.71 -10.81 -19.53
C TYR A 143 -2.78 -11.06 -20.73
N ARG A 144 -3.03 -12.10 -21.53
CA ARG A 144 -2.13 -12.51 -22.61
C ARG A 144 -2.28 -11.68 -23.89
N ARG A 145 -3.48 -11.17 -24.16
CA ARG A 145 -3.79 -10.44 -25.40
C ARG A 145 -4.30 -9.02 -25.16
N GLY A 146 -4.56 -8.63 -23.92
CA GLY A 146 -4.93 -7.27 -23.52
C GLY A 146 -3.87 -6.62 -22.62
N ASN A 147 -4.29 -5.61 -21.85
CA ASN A 147 -3.43 -4.87 -20.93
C ASN A 147 -3.69 -5.22 -19.45
N ALA A 148 -4.52 -6.23 -19.19
CA ALA A 148 -4.93 -6.56 -17.83
C ALA A 148 -3.80 -7.21 -17.05
N TYR A 149 -3.78 -7.01 -15.74
CA TYR A 149 -3.02 -7.87 -14.84
C TYR A 149 -3.57 -9.30 -14.83
N HIS A 150 -2.70 -10.27 -14.53
CA HIS A 150 -3.09 -11.67 -14.40
C HIS A 150 -4.19 -11.86 -13.35
N GLY A 151 -5.09 -12.84 -13.56
CA GLY A 151 -6.23 -13.11 -12.66
C GLY A 151 -5.83 -13.33 -11.19
N ALA A 152 -4.66 -13.91 -10.94
CA ALA A 152 -4.12 -14.12 -9.59
C ALA A 152 -3.52 -12.85 -8.92
N HIS A 153 -3.28 -11.78 -9.67
CA HIS A 153 -2.58 -10.60 -9.16
C HIS A 153 -3.23 -9.90 -7.95
N PRO A 154 -4.57 -9.74 -7.82
CA PRO A 154 -5.17 -9.11 -6.63
C PRO A 154 -4.92 -9.91 -5.34
N PHE A 155 -4.71 -11.23 -5.43
CA PHE A 155 -4.36 -12.06 -4.28
C PHE A 155 -2.98 -11.69 -3.74
N PHE A 156 -1.98 -11.56 -4.61
CA PHE A 156 -0.63 -11.15 -4.21
C PHE A 156 -0.61 -9.73 -3.64
N MET A 157 -1.42 -8.81 -4.18
CA MET A 157 -1.59 -7.48 -3.62
C MET A 157 -2.19 -7.53 -2.21
N TRP A 158 -3.18 -8.39 -1.99
CA TRP A 158 -3.76 -8.58 -0.67
C TRP A 158 -2.77 -9.19 0.34
N TYR A 159 -1.99 -10.19 -0.09
CA TYR A 159 -1.00 -10.88 0.75
C TYR A 159 0.16 -10.00 1.16
N TRP A 160 0.57 -9.09 0.29
CA TRP A 160 1.67 -8.18 0.58
C TRP A 160 1.37 -7.33 1.82
N GLY A 161 0.13 -6.85 1.95
CA GLY A 161 -0.26 -6.11 3.15
C GLY A 161 -0.60 -6.97 4.37
N GLU A 162 -0.48 -8.30 4.31
CA GLU A 162 -0.83 -9.20 5.43
C GLU A 162 -0.03 -8.86 6.69
N ASN A 163 1.29 -8.67 6.57
CA ASN A 163 2.15 -8.32 7.71
C ASN A 163 1.67 -7.04 8.41
N GLY A 164 1.36 -6.00 7.62
CA GLY A 164 0.81 -4.76 8.17
C GLY A 164 -0.55 -4.95 8.81
N ARG A 165 -1.46 -5.66 8.15
CA ARG A 165 -2.83 -5.91 8.65
C ARG A 165 -2.84 -6.67 9.97
N GLN A 166 -1.96 -7.66 10.13
CA GLN A 166 -1.83 -8.43 11.37
C GLN A 166 -1.09 -7.67 12.49
N HIS A 167 -0.32 -6.64 12.15
CA HIS A 167 0.46 -5.86 13.11
C HIS A 167 -0.30 -4.65 13.65
N CYS A 168 -1.09 -3.98 12.80
CA CYS A 168 -1.88 -2.82 13.18
C CYS A 168 -3.06 -3.24 14.08
N GLY A 169 -3.31 -2.46 15.14
CA GLY A 169 -4.52 -2.63 15.95
C GLY A 169 -5.75 -1.98 15.31
N LYS A 170 -5.54 -0.90 14.56
CA LYS A 170 -6.57 -0.19 13.80
C LYS A 170 -5.95 0.56 12.62
N VAL A 171 -6.72 0.70 11.54
CA VAL A 171 -6.39 1.56 10.39
C VAL A 171 -7.52 2.54 10.19
N ILE A 172 -7.19 3.82 9.94
CA ILE A 172 -8.17 4.90 9.76
C ILE A 172 -7.87 5.63 8.45
N ALA A 173 -8.84 5.67 7.55
CA ALA A 173 -8.80 6.46 6.33
C ALA A 173 -9.39 7.86 6.61
N ALA A 174 -8.52 8.86 6.65
CA ALA A 174 -8.88 10.26 6.83
C ALA A 174 -9.15 10.93 5.48
N GLY A 175 -10.34 11.54 5.34
CA GLY A 175 -10.75 12.22 4.11
C GLY A 175 -11.30 11.30 3.04
N ALA A 176 -11.69 10.07 3.39
CA ALA A 176 -12.34 9.17 2.45
C ALA A 176 -13.75 9.67 2.08
N GLU A 177 -14.09 9.66 0.79
CA GLU A 177 -15.35 10.17 0.24
C GLU A 177 -16.54 9.27 0.55
N ASN A 178 -16.29 8.00 0.85
CA ASN A 178 -17.30 7.02 1.20
C ASN A 178 -16.84 6.18 2.40
N ALA A 179 -17.81 5.58 3.11
CA ALA A 179 -17.53 4.64 4.20
C ALA A 179 -17.31 3.21 3.70
N HIS A 180 -17.90 2.86 2.56
CA HIS A 180 -17.93 1.50 2.03
C HIS A 180 -16.52 0.94 1.74
N VAL A 181 -15.66 1.71 1.08
CA VAL A 181 -14.30 1.25 0.72
C VAL A 181 -13.42 1.03 1.95
N PRO A 182 -13.27 1.99 2.89
CA PRO A 182 -12.59 1.73 4.15
C PRO A 182 -13.16 0.52 4.89
N GLU A 183 -14.49 0.41 4.99
CA GLU A 183 -15.13 -0.71 5.67
C GLU A 183 -14.80 -2.04 5.00
N MET A 184 -14.87 -2.14 3.66
CA MET A 184 -14.52 -3.34 2.89
C MET A 184 -13.08 -3.80 3.17
N LEU A 185 -12.15 -2.86 3.34
CA LEU A 185 -10.74 -3.11 3.65
C LEU A 185 -10.49 -3.41 5.14
N GLY A 186 -11.51 -3.28 6.00
CA GLY A 186 -11.41 -3.47 7.45
C GLY A 186 -10.89 -2.26 8.21
N TRP A 187 -11.08 -1.06 7.66
CA TRP A 187 -10.62 0.21 8.20
C TRP A 187 -11.80 1.05 8.71
N GLU A 188 -11.51 2.03 9.56
CA GLU A 188 -12.47 3.06 9.95
C GLU A 188 -12.33 4.30 9.05
N ARG A 189 -13.43 5.01 8.83
CA ARG A 189 -13.45 6.27 8.07
C ARG A 189 -13.48 7.46 9.04
N ALA A 190 -12.75 8.52 8.72
CA ALA A 190 -12.86 9.85 9.33
C ALA A 190 -13.00 10.91 8.24
N ASP A 191 -13.74 11.99 8.49
CA ASP A 191 -13.95 13.08 7.53
C ASP A 191 -12.65 13.85 7.25
N ASN A 192 -11.74 13.92 8.23
CA ASN A 192 -10.48 14.64 8.10
C ASN A 192 -9.42 14.12 9.09
N LEU A 193 -8.20 14.65 8.96
CA LEU A 193 -7.07 14.23 9.78
C LEU A 193 -7.25 14.54 11.27
N THR A 194 -7.91 15.64 11.62
CA THR A 194 -8.17 16.01 13.02
C THR A 194 -9.04 14.98 13.71
N GLU A 195 -10.12 14.54 13.04
CA GLU A 195 -10.99 13.49 13.53
C GLU A 195 -10.25 12.15 13.65
N ALA A 196 -9.49 11.77 12.62
CA ALA A 196 -8.71 10.53 12.64
C ALA A 196 -7.70 10.48 13.80
N ILE A 197 -7.04 11.59 14.11
CA ILE A 197 -6.14 11.71 15.26
C ILE A 197 -6.91 11.56 16.58
N ALA A 198 -8.11 12.15 16.69
CA ALA A 198 -8.95 12.01 17.87
C ALA A 198 -9.38 10.55 18.08
N MET A 199 -9.81 9.86 17.03
CA MET A 199 -10.15 8.44 17.04
C MET A 199 -8.95 7.57 17.45
N ALA A 200 -7.78 7.83 16.86
CA ALA A 200 -6.55 7.10 17.17
C ALA A 200 -6.12 7.30 18.63
N ARG A 201 -6.19 8.53 19.18
CA ARG A 201 -5.91 8.79 20.60
C ARG A 201 -6.94 8.19 21.54
N SER A 202 -8.20 8.09 21.13
CA SER A 202 -9.23 7.38 21.90
C SER A 202 -8.85 5.89 22.06
N PHE A 203 -8.29 5.28 21.01
CA PHE A 203 -7.83 3.90 21.02
C PHE A 203 -6.49 3.71 21.74
N MET A 204 -5.52 4.60 21.54
CA MET A 204 -4.13 4.45 22.03
C MET A 204 -3.86 5.10 23.39
N GLY A 205 -4.72 6.02 23.82
CA GLY A 205 -4.53 6.86 24.99
C GLY A 205 -4.08 8.28 24.65
N LYS A 206 -4.36 9.22 25.56
CA LYS A 206 -4.16 10.66 25.36
C LYS A 206 -2.71 11.07 25.09
N ASN A 207 -1.76 10.29 25.60
CA ASN A 207 -0.31 10.56 25.51
C ASN A 207 0.38 9.78 24.38
N ALA A 208 -0.38 9.18 23.46
CA ALA A 208 0.15 8.42 22.34
C ALA A 208 1.11 9.27 21.49
N GLU A 209 2.30 8.74 21.23
CA GLU A 209 3.29 9.36 20.35
C GLU A 209 2.87 9.20 18.88
N ILE A 210 2.88 10.30 18.15
CA ILE A 210 2.48 10.37 16.74
C ILE A 210 3.72 10.62 15.88
N THR A 211 3.91 9.79 14.86
CA THR A 211 4.90 10.03 13.80
C THR A 211 4.19 10.20 12.47
N MET A 212 4.55 11.25 11.72
CA MET A 212 4.16 11.40 10.34
C MET A 212 5.30 10.93 9.44
N LEU A 213 5.02 9.92 8.62
CA LEU A 213 5.96 9.44 7.61
C LEU A 213 5.74 10.24 6.33
N HIS A 214 6.68 11.15 6.05
CA HIS A 214 6.73 11.86 4.77
C HIS A 214 7.59 11.07 3.80
N GLN A 215 6.99 10.61 2.70
CA GLN A 215 7.71 9.85 1.68
C GLN A 215 7.90 10.68 0.41
N PRO A 216 9.11 10.70 -0.19
CA PRO A 216 9.27 11.22 -1.53
C PRO A 216 8.46 10.35 -2.51
N VAL A 217 7.83 10.97 -3.50
CA VAL A 217 7.10 10.23 -4.54
C VAL A 217 8.11 9.46 -5.39
N ILE A 218 8.22 8.15 -5.18
CA ILE A 218 8.99 7.25 -6.03
C ILE A 218 8.06 6.81 -7.17
N GLY A 219 7.79 7.74 -8.08
CA GLY A 219 7.08 7.47 -9.34
C GLY A 219 8.08 7.20 -10.46
N VAL A 220 7.75 6.28 -11.36
CA VAL A 220 8.50 6.12 -12.61
C VAL A 220 8.13 7.30 -13.51
N VAL A 221 9.12 8.10 -13.90
CA VAL A 221 8.97 9.13 -14.95
C VAL A 221 9.10 8.47 -16.32
#